data_AF-A0A7S1UFY3-F1
#
_entry.id   AF-A0A7S1UFY3-F1
#
_cell.length_a   1.000
_cell.length_b   1.000
_cell.length_c   1.000
_cell.angle_alpha   90.00
_cell.angle_beta   90.00
_cell.angle_gamma   90.00
#
_symmetry.space_group_name_H-M   'P 1'
#
loop_
_entity.id
_entity.type
_entity.pdbx_description
1 polymer ?
#
loop_
_entity_poly.entity_id
_entity_poly.type
_entity_poly.pdbx_seq_one_letter_code
_entity_poly.pdbx_strand_id
1 'polypeptide(L)'
;EQTLETCTILTTAIHEDLAWLHDRMPVLLRGDEVDAWLARGAVPGQPSPKGEDVGRLLRLCRPKGGLNFHPVSKRVNRMSYEEPDCAAEVKLPPPPKPITAFFGAATAKKPKPSPKVEAGTPAGGEGGATK
;
A
#
# COMPACT_ATOMS: atom_id res chain seq x y z
N GLU A 1 2.84 -27.84 37.41
CA GLU A 1 2.31 -26.97 36.33
C GLU A 1 3.37 -25.95 35.96
N GLN A 2 3.42 -25.55 34.68
CA GLN A 2 4.35 -24.53 34.20
C GLN A 2 3.53 -23.34 33.70
N THR A 3 3.80 -22.16 34.23
CA THR A 3 3.09 -20.93 33.85
C THR A 3 3.59 -20.43 32.50
N LEU A 4 2.67 -20.04 31.61
CA LEU A 4 2.99 -19.39 30.33
C LEU A 4 2.75 -17.88 30.46
N GLU A 5 3.81 -17.11 30.32
CA GLU A 5 3.75 -15.66 30.22
C GLU A 5 3.77 -15.24 28.74
N THR A 6 2.85 -14.35 28.36
CA THR A 6 2.72 -13.84 26.99
C THR A 6 2.70 -12.33 27.00
N CYS A 7 3.19 -11.71 25.94
CA CYS A 7 3.14 -10.26 25.77
C CYS A 7 2.50 -9.88 24.44
N THR A 8 2.19 -8.59 24.30
CA THR A 8 1.73 -7.99 23.06
C THR A 8 2.42 -6.64 22.84
N ILE A 9 2.58 -6.26 21.58
CA ILE A 9 3.14 -4.95 21.20
C ILE A 9 1.98 -3.97 21.07
N LEU A 10 2.01 -2.89 21.85
CA LEU A 10 1.04 -1.81 21.69
C LEU A 10 1.30 -1.04 20.39
N THR A 11 0.23 -0.70 19.69
CA THR A 11 0.28 0.05 18.43
C THR A 11 -0.52 1.34 18.51
N THR A 12 -0.10 2.34 17.73
CA THR A 12 -0.69 3.67 17.64
C THR A 12 -1.00 3.99 16.17
N ALA A 13 -1.63 5.14 15.92
CA ALA A 13 -1.68 5.69 14.56
C ALA A 13 -0.26 6.03 14.08
N ILE A 14 0.02 5.84 12.80
CA ILE A 14 1.32 6.20 12.20
C ILE A 14 1.63 7.69 12.37
N HIS A 15 2.90 8.04 12.57
CA HIS A 15 3.39 9.41 12.41
C HIS A 15 3.37 9.82 10.92
N GLU A 16 3.20 11.11 10.63
CA GLU A 16 3.05 11.62 9.25
C GLU A 16 4.23 11.25 8.33
N ASP A 17 5.46 11.24 8.86
CA ASP A 17 6.69 10.85 8.16
C ASP A 17 6.64 9.44 7.53
N LEU A 18 5.81 8.55 8.08
CA LEU A 18 5.71 7.14 7.69
C LEU A 18 4.33 6.79 7.12
N ALA A 19 3.43 7.76 6.95
CA ALA A 19 2.04 7.50 6.53
C ALA A 19 1.94 6.87 5.12
N TRP A 20 2.96 7.09 4.28
CA TRP A 20 3.07 6.46 2.96
C TRP A 20 3.41 4.96 3.02
N LEU A 21 3.94 4.48 4.16
CA LEU A 21 4.41 3.10 4.34
C LEU A 21 3.33 2.19 4.95
N HIS A 22 2.62 2.66 5.98
CA HIS A 22 1.58 1.91 6.69
C HIS A 22 0.65 2.86 7.48
N ASP A 23 -0.51 2.37 7.92
CA ASP A 23 -1.49 3.11 8.74
C ASP A 23 -1.25 3.02 10.26
N ARG A 24 -0.31 2.18 10.72
CA ARG A 24 -0.05 1.87 12.14
C ARG A 24 1.45 1.86 12.43
N MET A 25 1.83 2.22 13.65
CA MET A 25 3.19 2.03 14.17
C MET A 25 3.17 1.46 15.58
N PRO A 26 4.24 0.79 16.05
CA PRO A 26 4.39 0.45 17.46
C PRO A 26 4.49 1.71 18.33
N VAL A 27 4.12 1.60 19.61
CA VAL A 27 4.48 2.60 20.62
C VAL A 27 6.00 2.62 20.75
N LEU A 28 6.60 3.77 20.43
CA LEU A 28 8.04 3.99 20.58
C LEU A 28 8.31 4.75 21.88
N LEU A 29 9.33 4.33 22.62
CA LEU A 29 9.80 5.02 23.82
C LEU A 29 11.19 5.60 23.55
N ARG A 30 11.42 6.82 24.01
CA ARG A 30 12.76 7.40 24.12
C ARG A 30 13.48 6.79 25.32
N GLY A 31 14.80 6.89 25.34
CA GLY A 31 15.61 6.28 26.41
C GLY A 31 15.21 6.73 27.82
N ASP A 32 14.86 8.02 27.97
CA ASP A 32 14.39 8.63 29.22
C ASP A 32 12.95 8.24 29.63
N GLU A 33 12.20 7.59 28.74
CA GLU A 33 10.82 7.17 28.98
C GLU A 33 10.71 5.69 29.42
N VAL A 34 11.79 4.91 29.33
CA VAL A 34 11.79 3.46 29.61
C VAL A 34 11.52 3.18 31.08
N ASP A 35 12.21 3.86 31.99
CA ASP A 35 11.98 3.71 33.43
C ASP A 35 10.54 4.08 33.80
N ALA A 36 10.00 5.08 33.09
CA ALA A 36 8.64 5.49 33.31
C ALA A 36 7.64 4.39 32.90
N TRP A 37 7.89 3.76 31.75
CA TRP A 37 7.10 2.63 31.25
C TRP A 37 7.14 1.40 32.16
N LEU A 38 8.30 1.08 32.73
CA LEU A 38 8.50 -0.10 33.58
C LEU A 38 8.11 0.11 35.05
N ALA A 39 7.72 1.32 35.45
CA ALA A 39 7.31 1.60 36.82
C ALA A 39 6.09 0.77 37.23
N ARG A 40 6.11 0.20 38.45
CA ARG A 40 5.01 -0.62 39.00
C ARG A 40 3.68 0.15 38.99
N GLY A 41 2.61 -0.51 38.55
CA GLY A 41 1.27 0.07 38.43
C GLY A 41 0.87 0.48 37.01
N ALA A 42 1.85 0.56 36.10
CA ALA A 42 1.65 0.95 34.70
C ALA A 42 1.00 -0.16 33.83
N VAL A 43 0.93 -1.40 34.34
CA VAL A 43 0.40 -2.57 33.62
C VAL A 43 -0.92 -3.02 34.27
N PRO A 44 -2.00 -3.24 33.49
CA PRO A 44 -3.28 -3.73 34.01
C PRO A 44 -3.09 -5.03 34.83
N GLY A 45 -3.58 -5.05 36.07
CA GLY A 45 -3.54 -6.23 36.96
C GLY A 45 -2.53 -6.15 38.11
N GLN A 46 -1.69 -5.12 38.16
CA GLN A 46 -0.90 -4.80 39.35
C GLN A 46 -1.61 -3.74 40.20
N PRO A 47 -1.66 -3.86 41.54
CA PRO A 47 -2.24 -2.82 42.39
C PRO A 47 -1.42 -1.52 42.24
N SER A 48 -1.99 -0.54 41.56
CA SER A 48 -1.41 0.80 41.44
C SER A 48 -1.91 1.68 42.61
N PRO A 49 -1.05 2.51 43.20
CA PRO A 49 -1.52 3.54 44.13
C PRO A 49 -2.26 4.60 43.31
N LYS A 50 -3.59 4.60 43.40
CA LYS A 50 -4.49 5.74 43.07
C LYS A 50 -4.25 6.44 41.72
N GLY A 51 -4.90 5.98 40.65
CA GLY A 51 -5.44 6.84 39.57
C GLY A 51 -4.49 7.70 38.71
N GLU A 52 -3.18 7.76 38.99
CA GLU A 52 -2.21 8.63 38.31
C GLU A 52 -1.62 8.05 37.01
N ASP A 53 -1.86 6.77 36.69
CA ASP A 53 -1.04 6.09 35.66
C ASP A 53 -1.57 6.19 34.22
N VAL A 54 -2.88 6.34 34.02
CA VAL A 54 -3.46 6.27 32.66
C VAL A 54 -3.04 7.47 31.79
N GLY A 55 -3.10 8.69 32.34
CA GLY A 55 -2.71 9.89 31.59
C GLY A 55 -1.24 9.90 31.18
N ARG A 56 -0.38 9.34 32.05
CA ARG A 56 1.05 9.16 31.80
C ARG A 56 1.32 8.15 30.69
N LEU A 57 0.69 6.98 30.74
CA LEU A 57 0.76 5.97 29.68
C LEU A 57 0.26 6.51 28.34
N LEU A 58 -0.86 7.23 28.33
CA LEU A 58 -1.40 7.84 27.11
C LEU A 58 -0.44 8.86 26.49
N ARG A 59 0.34 9.58 27.31
CA ARG A 59 1.39 10.49 26.83
C ARG A 59 2.55 9.71 26.21
N LEU A 60 2.99 8.61 26.83
CA LEU A 60 4.06 7.75 26.31
C LEU A 60 3.67 7.12 24.96
N CYS A 61 2.39 6.77 24.79
CA CYS A 61 1.82 6.16 23.58
C CYS A 61 1.52 7.16 22.45
N ARG A 62 1.96 8.41 22.50
CA ARG A 62 1.80 9.32 21.36
C ARG A 62 2.72 8.90 20.20
N PRO A 63 2.27 8.96 18.93
CA PRO A 63 3.13 8.70 17.77
C PRO A 63 4.34 9.64 17.78
N LYS A 64 5.53 9.11 17.50
CA LYS A 64 6.79 9.85 17.49
C LYS A 64 7.47 9.67 16.14
N GLY A 65 7.86 10.77 15.51
CA GLY A 65 8.66 10.76 14.28
C GLY A 65 10.16 10.58 14.54
N GLY A 66 10.97 10.93 13.55
CA GLY A 66 12.44 10.85 13.65
C GLY A 66 13.01 9.44 13.43
N LEU A 67 12.26 8.58 12.74
CA LEU A 67 12.75 7.28 12.28
C LEU A 67 13.34 7.40 10.87
N ASN A 68 14.51 6.79 10.69
CA ASN A 68 15.06 6.53 9.37
C ASN A 68 14.54 5.19 8.86
N PHE A 69 14.29 5.09 7.56
CA PHE A 69 13.83 3.87 6.91
C PHE A 69 14.48 3.74 5.54
N HIS A 70 14.53 2.51 5.07
CA HIS A 70 15.13 2.15 3.79
C HIS A 70 14.55 0.80 3.32
N PRO A 71 14.48 0.57 2.00
CA PRO A 71 14.01 -0.69 1.47
C PRO A 71 14.98 -1.83 1.77
N VAL A 72 14.42 -3.02 2.07
CA VAL A 72 15.18 -4.25 2.34
C VAL A 72 14.80 -5.36 1.37
N SER A 73 15.60 -6.43 1.35
CA SER A 73 15.35 -7.59 0.50
C SER A 73 14.06 -8.32 0.88
N LYS A 74 13.29 -8.77 -0.13
CA LYS A 74 12.09 -9.60 0.08
C LYS A 74 12.38 -10.96 0.73
N ARG A 75 13.66 -11.35 0.86
CA ARG A 75 14.07 -12.57 1.57
C ARG A 75 13.57 -12.58 3.02
N VAL A 76 13.49 -11.40 3.67
CA VAL A 76 12.99 -11.24 5.04
C VAL A 76 11.54 -11.69 5.21
N ASN A 77 10.75 -11.79 4.13
CA ASN A 77 9.38 -12.29 4.19
C ASN A 77 9.31 -13.79 4.52
N ARG A 78 10.41 -14.53 4.40
CA ARG A 78 10.49 -15.93 4.79
C ARG A 78 10.90 -16.01 6.27
N MET A 79 9.99 -16.45 7.13
CA MET A 79 10.23 -16.55 8.58
C MET A 79 11.46 -17.37 8.97
N SER A 80 11.82 -18.40 8.18
CA SER A 80 13.01 -19.23 8.45
C SER A 80 14.33 -18.60 7.97
N TYR A 81 14.31 -17.34 7.51
CA TYR A 81 15.47 -16.64 7.00
C TYR A 81 15.95 -15.63 8.05
N GLU A 82 17.05 -15.95 8.73
CA GLU A 82 17.57 -15.20 9.89
C GLU A 82 19.02 -14.73 9.66
N GLU A 83 19.31 -14.30 8.44
CA GLU A 83 20.65 -13.85 8.07
C GLU A 83 20.87 -12.36 8.42
N PRO A 84 22.11 -11.92 8.65
CA PRO A 84 22.42 -10.52 8.99
C PRO A 84 22.00 -9.49 7.94
N ASP A 85 21.76 -9.90 6.68
CA ASP A 85 21.33 -9.02 5.59
C ASP A 85 19.83 -8.67 5.61
N CYS A 86 19.04 -9.19 6.56
CA CYS A 86 17.60 -8.92 6.64
C CYS A 86 17.24 -7.43 6.78
N ALA A 87 18.10 -6.66 7.46
CA ALA A 87 17.94 -5.22 7.65
C ALA A 87 18.86 -4.39 6.74
N ALA A 88 19.57 -5.02 5.80
CA ALA A 88 20.46 -4.30 4.90
C ALA A 88 19.69 -3.56 3.81
N GLU A 89 20.16 -2.34 3.49
CA GLU A 89 19.59 -1.53 2.40
C GLU A 89 19.74 -2.22 1.05
N VAL A 90 18.70 -2.16 0.22
CA VAL A 90 18.76 -2.62 -1.17
C VAL A 90 18.35 -1.51 -2.14
N LYS A 91 18.94 -1.51 -3.35
CA LYS A 91 18.47 -0.63 -4.42
C LYS A 91 17.21 -1.21 -5.04
N LEU A 92 16.11 -0.47 -5.00
CA LEU A 92 14.88 -0.87 -5.69
C LEU A 92 15.06 -0.74 -7.20
N PRO A 93 14.53 -1.70 -7.99
CA PRO A 93 14.44 -1.53 -9.43
C PRO A 93 13.50 -0.35 -9.74
N PRO A 94 13.66 0.31 -10.91
CA PRO A 94 12.75 1.36 -11.32
C PRO A 94 11.30 0.84 -11.36
N PRO A 95 10.32 1.69 -11.07
CA PRO A 95 8.92 1.29 -11.11
C PRO A 95 8.57 0.72 -12.49
N PRO A 96 7.71 -0.30 -12.56
CA PRO A 96 7.29 -0.86 -13.84
C PRO A 96 6.67 0.23 -14.71
N LYS A 97 6.92 0.16 -16.03
CA LYS A 97 6.37 1.12 -16.99
C LYS A 97 4.83 1.16 -16.85
N PRO A 98 4.21 2.35 -16.97
CA PRO A 98 2.75 2.46 -16.86
C PRO A 98 2.09 1.56 -17.90
N ILE A 99 0.94 0.99 -17.56
CA ILE A 99 0.21 0.07 -18.44
C ILE A 99 -0.14 0.71 -19.79
N THR A 100 -0.25 2.04 -19.83
CA THR A 100 -0.44 2.85 -21.04
C THR A 100 0.65 2.63 -22.10
N ALA A 101 1.86 2.25 -21.69
CA ALA A 101 2.96 1.92 -22.61
C ALA A 101 2.72 0.61 -23.39
N PHE A 102 1.81 -0.25 -22.93
CA PHE A 102 1.45 -1.51 -23.62
C PHE A 102 0.31 -1.32 -24.64
N PHE A 103 -0.40 -0.19 -24.62
CA PHE A 103 -1.54 0.09 -25.50
C PHE A 103 -1.26 1.17 -26.58
N GLY A 104 0.01 1.51 -26.82
CA GLY A 104 0.42 2.56 -27.75
C GLY A 104 0.62 2.13 -29.21
N ALA A 105 -0.10 2.81 -30.11
CA ALA A 105 0.01 2.89 -31.59
C ALA A 105 -0.70 1.83 -32.45
N ALA A 106 -2.04 1.89 -32.52
CA ALA A 106 -2.75 1.57 -33.77
C ALA A 106 -2.65 2.80 -34.70
N THR A 107 -1.92 2.67 -35.79
CA THR A 107 -1.75 3.70 -36.82
C THR A 107 -3.10 4.06 -37.46
N ALA A 108 -3.45 5.35 -37.40
CA ALA A 108 -4.63 5.89 -38.07
C ALA A 108 -4.51 5.75 -39.60
N LYS A 109 -5.22 4.79 -40.19
CA LYS A 109 -5.36 4.65 -41.65
C LYS A 109 -6.31 5.74 -42.16
N LYS A 110 -5.83 6.64 -43.04
CA LYS A 110 -6.63 7.66 -43.73
C LYS A 110 -7.80 7.00 -44.51
N PRO A 111 -9.00 7.60 -44.56
CA PRO A 111 -10.12 7.06 -45.31
C PRO A 111 -9.93 7.27 -46.83
N LYS A 112 -10.35 6.27 -47.61
CA LYS A 112 -10.31 6.22 -49.09
C LYS A 112 -11.59 6.86 -49.67
N PRO A 113 -11.53 7.66 -50.75
CA PRO A 113 -12.73 8.26 -51.32
C PRO A 113 -13.56 7.26 -52.15
N SER A 114 -14.88 7.39 -52.06
CA SER A 114 -15.92 6.56 -52.69
C SER A 114 -16.03 6.80 -54.21
N PRO A 115 -16.47 5.80 -55.01
CA PRO A 115 -16.65 5.97 -56.45
C PRO A 115 -17.99 6.68 -56.78
N LYS A 116 -17.95 7.56 -57.81
CA LYS A 116 -19.14 8.19 -58.41
C LYS A 116 -19.95 7.13 -59.18
N VAL A 117 -21.27 7.14 -58.98
CA VAL A 117 -22.23 6.40 -59.80
C VAL A 117 -22.65 7.30 -60.96
N GLU A 118 -22.32 6.90 -62.20
CA GLU A 118 -22.92 7.48 -63.41
C GLU A 118 -24.28 6.82 -63.67
N ALA A 119 -25.29 7.65 -63.90
CA ALA A 119 -26.63 7.25 -64.25
C ALA A 119 -26.70 6.88 -65.74
N GLY A 120 -26.96 5.60 -66.03
CA GLY A 120 -27.32 5.12 -67.36
C GLY A 120 -28.84 5.09 -67.53
N THR A 121 -29.34 5.87 -68.48
CA THR A 121 -30.72 5.90 -69.00
C THR A 121 -31.19 4.53 -69.49
N PRO A 122 -32.45 4.11 -69.25
CA PRO A 122 -33.00 2.89 -69.85
C PRO A 122 -33.64 3.17 -71.21
N ALA A 123 -33.31 2.35 -72.22
CA ALA A 123 -34.06 2.20 -73.46
C ALA A 123 -34.97 0.97 -73.32
N GLY A 124 -36.24 1.11 -73.75
CA GLY A 124 -37.34 0.23 -73.38
C GLY A 124 -37.67 -0.92 -74.34
N GLY A 125 -38.90 -1.42 -74.14
CA GLY A 125 -39.60 -2.44 -74.93
C GLY A 125 -39.92 -3.68 -74.10
N GLU A 126 -41.06 -4.36 -74.18
CA GLU A 126 -42.40 -4.16 -74.73
C GLU A 126 -43.19 -5.44 -74.36
N GLY A 127 -44.53 -5.38 -74.24
CA GLY A 127 -45.45 -6.54 -74.21
C GLY A 127 -45.59 -7.26 -72.86
N GLY A 128 -46.77 -7.62 -72.35
CA GLY A 128 -48.10 -7.69 -72.92
C GLY A 128 -48.85 -8.90 -72.34
N ALA A 129 -49.91 -8.62 -71.57
CA ALA A 129 -51.09 -9.44 -71.26
C ALA A 129 -50.96 -10.82 -70.57
N THR A 130 -51.58 -10.94 -69.39
CA THR A 130 -52.58 -12.00 -69.11
C THR A 130 -53.59 -11.54 -68.04
N LYS A 131 -54.87 -11.60 -68.46
CA LYS A 131 -56.13 -11.77 -67.72
C LYS A 131 -56.69 -10.64 -66.84
#